data_AF-A0AAE0FBL1-F1
#
_entry.id   AF-A0AAE0FBL1-F1
#
_cell.length_a   1.000
_cell.length_b   1.000
_cell.length_c   1.000
_cell.angle_alpha   90.00
_cell.angle_beta   90.00
_cell.angle_gamma   90.00
#
_symmetry.space_group_name_H-M   'P 1'
#
loop_
_entity.id
_entity.type
_entity.pdbx_description
1 polymer ?
#
loop_
_entity_poly.entity_id
_entity_poly.type
_entity_poly.pdbx_seq_one_letter_code
_entity_poly.pdbx_strand_id
1 'polypeptide(L)'
;MLELPDINVESNMGRAPSKFEITPNNECWFVYSIYFLLGIGFLLPWNAFITAIDYFDQQYPSYHTDRVFSVFYMLPNLCSLLLLVKLVAQHVLPYTRVMGGFLLFLCALLSVPVAHALEESGHLSKPGSFALICFGCLLNGVADGMVQGSLFGEAAQLPVAVMQELCQAAT
;
A
#
# COMPACT_ATOMS: atom_id res chain seq x y z
N MET A 1 45.78 29.55 36.48
CA MET A 1 45.72 28.45 35.50
C MET A 1 45.18 27.23 36.23
N LEU A 2 43.89 26.97 36.09
CA LEU A 2 43.22 25.75 36.56
C LEU A 2 42.73 25.06 35.29
N GLU A 3 43.47 24.05 34.83
CA GLU A 3 43.06 23.21 33.71
C GLU A 3 41.93 22.28 34.16
N LEU A 4 40.79 22.36 33.47
CA LEU A 4 39.65 21.47 33.66
C LEU A 4 39.96 20.12 32.99
N PRO A 5 39.60 18.98 33.61
CA PRO A 5 39.82 17.67 33.00
C PRO A 5 38.88 17.46 31.81
N ASP A 6 39.45 17.09 30.66
CA ASP A 6 38.71 16.69 29.46
C ASP A 6 37.84 15.46 29.76
N ILE A 7 36.55 15.69 29.96
CA ILE A 7 35.55 14.64 30.06
C ILE A 7 35.34 14.08 28.64
N ASN A 8 35.95 12.92 28.38
CA ASN A 8 35.71 12.11 27.18
C ASN A 8 34.26 11.58 27.16
N VAL A 9 33.32 12.42 26.70
CA VAL A 9 31.88 12.07 26.59
C VAL A 9 31.57 11.18 25.38
N GLU A 10 32.49 10.99 24.43
CA GLU A 10 32.22 10.20 23.21
C GLU A 10 32.43 8.68 23.32
N SER A 11 32.93 8.14 24.45
CA SER A 11 33.34 6.73 24.51
C SER A 11 32.27 5.74 25.00
N ASN A 12 31.08 6.19 25.41
CA ASN A 12 30.06 5.34 26.04
C ASN A 12 28.63 5.52 25.48
N MET A 13 28.47 5.85 24.20
CA MET A 13 27.22 5.46 23.53
C MET A 13 27.28 3.97 23.24
N GLY A 14 26.75 3.21 24.20
CA GLY A 14 26.48 1.78 24.06
C GLY A 14 25.91 1.51 22.67
N ARG A 15 26.70 0.80 21.87
CA ARG A 15 26.30 0.31 20.56
C ARG A 15 25.02 -0.48 20.77
N ALA A 16 23.89 0.14 20.42
CA ALA A 16 22.60 -0.52 20.34
C ALA A 16 22.80 -1.86 19.60
N PRO A 17 22.14 -2.95 20.02
CA PRO A 17 22.39 -4.28 19.49
C PRO A 17 22.39 -4.22 17.96
N SER A 18 23.47 -4.74 17.38
CA SER A 18 23.80 -4.72 15.97
C SER A 18 22.54 -4.82 15.10
N LYS A 19 22.15 -3.69 14.50
CA LYS A 19 21.29 -3.67 13.31
C LYS A 19 21.86 -4.70 12.36
N PHE A 20 21.02 -5.62 11.89
CA PHE A 20 21.30 -6.64 10.90
C PHE A 20 22.37 -6.15 9.91
N GLU A 21 23.62 -6.51 10.14
CA GLU A 21 24.74 -6.10 9.30
C GLU A 21 24.67 -7.01 8.10
N ILE A 22 23.93 -6.56 7.09
CA ILE A 22 23.85 -7.25 5.82
C ILE A 22 25.25 -7.26 5.24
N THR A 23 25.94 -8.39 5.38
CA THR A 23 27.12 -8.68 4.57
C THR A 23 26.67 -8.69 3.11
N PRO A 24 27.48 -8.17 2.17
CA PRO A 24 27.12 -8.07 0.77
C PRO A 24 27.14 -9.48 0.16
N ASN A 25 26.09 -10.24 0.44
CA ASN A 25 25.85 -11.54 -0.16
C ASN A 25 24.79 -11.36 -1.26
N ASN A 26 24.87 -12.23 -2.26
CA ASN A 26 24.08 -12.19 -3.49
C ASN A 26 22.57 -12.41 -3.27
N GLU A 27 22.10 -12.50 -2.03
CA GLU A 27 20.68 -12.63 -1.69
C GLU A 27 20.02 -11.26 -1.45
N CYS A 28 20.80 -10.20 -1.22
CA CYS A 28 20.26 -8.89 -0.87
C CYS A 28 19.69 -8.12 -2.06
N TRP A 29 20.31 -8.21 -3.24
CA TRP A 29 19.74 -7.60 -4.45
C TRP A 29 18.35 -8.16 -4.78
N PHE A 30 18.11 -9.43 -4.45
CA PHE A 30 16.81 -10.07 -4.65
C PHE A 30 15.75 -9.48 -3.71
N VAL A 31 16.11 -9.28 -2.43
CA VAL A 31 15.23 -8.61 -1.46
C VAL A 31 14.93 -7.17 -1.90
N TYR A 32 15.94 -6.39 -2.29
CA TYR A 32 15.73 -5.03 -2.82
C TYR A 32 14.80 -5.01 -4.05
N SER A 33 15.01 -5.93 -4.99
CA SER A 33 14.16 -6.06 -6.18
C SER A 33 12.71 -6.42 -5.84
N ILE A 34 12.50 -7.30 -4.85
CA ILE A 34 11.16 -7.67 -4.38
C ILE A 34 10.46 -6.45 -3.78
N TYR A 35 11.10 -5.71 -2.87
CA TYR A 35 10.50 -4.53 -2.26
C TYR A 35 10.20 -3.43 -3.29
N PHE A 36 11.07 -3.26 -4.27
CA PHE A 36 10.84 -2.37 -5.42
C PHE A 36 9.62 -2.80 -6.25
N LEU A 37 9.51 -4.09 -6.60
CA LEU A 37 8.36 -4.64 -7.33
C LEU A 37 7.06 -4.56 -6.52
N LEU A 38 7.12 -4.80 -5.21
CA LEU A 38 5.96 -4.64 -4.33
C LEU A 38 5.51 -3.18 -4.28
N GLY A 39 6.47 -2.24 -4.28
CA GLY A 39 6.23 -0.81 -4.46
C GLY A 39 5.39 -0.53 -5.69
N ILE A 40 5.90 -0.89 -6.86
CA ILE A 40 5.19 -0.73 -8.14
C ILE A 40 3.81 -1.41 -8.11
N GLY A 41 3.74 -2.61 -7.53
CA GLY A 41 2.54 -3.44 -7.48
C GLY A 41 1.38 -2.83 -6.70
N PHE A 42 1.64 -2.08 -5.62
CA PHE A 42 0.56 -1.45 -4.86
C PHE A 42 0.12 -0.10 -5.45
N LEU A 43 0.97 0.59 -6.22
CA LEU A 43 0.59 1.82 -6.93
C LEU A 43 -0.23 1.57 -8.19
N LEU A 44 -0.02 0.44 -8.86
CA LEU A 44 -0.66 0.07 -10.13
C LEU A 44 -2.20 0.18 -10.10
N PRO A 45 -2.89 -0.41 -9.11
CA PRO A 45 -4.36 -0.39 -9.04
C PRO A 45 -4.93 1.02 -8.93
N TRP A 46 -4.36 1.85 -8.06
CA TRP A 46 -4.82 3.23 -7.87
C TRP A 46 -4.63 4.09 -9.11
N ASN A 47 -3.47 4.00 -9.76
CA ASN A 47 -3.19 4.72 -11.00
C ASN A 47 -4.10 4.28 -12.15
N ALA A 48 -4.43 2.99 -12.23
CA ALA A 48 -5.40 2.48 -13.19
C ALA A 48 -6.81 3.06 -12.96
N PHE A 49 -7.24 3.17 -11.69
CA PHE A 49 -8.51 3.79 -11.34
C PHE A 49 -8.56 5.28 -11.72
N ILE A 50 -7.51 6.06 -11.43
CA ILE A 50 -7.46 7.49 -11.80
C ILE A 50 -7.60 7.66 -13.32
N THR A 51 -6.87 6.86 -14.10
CA THR A 51 -6.95 6.92 -15.57
C THR A 51 -8.36 6.56 -16.08
N ALA A 52 -9.05 5.66 -15.39
CA ALA A 52 -10.42 5.27 -15.72
C ALA A 52 -11.49 6.28 -15.25
N ILE A 53 -11.17 7.26 -14.39
CA ILE A 53 -12.13 8.27 -13.91
C ILE A 53 -12.71 9.08 -15.06
N ASP A 54 -11.91 9.46 -16.05
CA ASP A 54 -12.37 10.22 -17.22
C ASP A 54 -13.41 9.45 -18.06
N TYR A 55 -13.28 8.10 -18.08
CA TYR A 55 -14.26 7.23 -18.72
C TYR A 55 -15.57 7.18 -17.91
N PHE A 56 -15.47 7.04 -16.59
CA PHE A 56 -16.64 7.01 -15.72
C PHE A 56 -17.38 8.34 -15.67
N ASP A 57 -16.67 9.47 -15.74
CA ASP A 57 -17.29 10.80 -15.74
C ASP A 57 -18.12 11.05 -17.03
N GLN A 58 -17.62 10.58 -18.17
CA GLN A 58 -18.36 10.60 -19.44
C GLN A 58 -19.57 9.66 -19.45
N GLN A 59 -19.43 8.47 -18.85
CA GLN A 59 -20.49 7.47 -18.80
C GLN A 59 -21.59 7.82 -17.78
N TYR A 60 -21.24 8.52 -16.70
CA TYR A 60 -22.13 8.86 -15.57
C TYR A 60 -22.13 10.36 -15.21
N PRO A 61 -22.50 11.27 -16.14
CA PRO A 61 -22.37 12.72 -15.95
C PRO A 61 -23.25 13.31 -14.82
N SER A 62 -24.20 12.54 -14.28
CA SER A 62 -25.05 12.96 -13.15
C SER A 62 -24.43 12.68 -11.76
N TYR A 63 -23.37 11.88 -11.70
CA TYR A 63 -22.66 11.55 -10.46
C TYR A 63 -21.29 12.22 -10.49
N HIS A 64 -20.95 13.00 -9.45
CA HIS A 64 -19.64 13.63 -9.32
C HIS A 64 -18.59 12.55 -8.98
N THR A 65 -18.23 11.76 -9.98
CA THR A 65 -17.46 10.51 -9.87
C THR A 65 -16.11 10.74 -9.18
N ASP A 66 -15.41 11.81 -9.52
CA ASP A 66 -14.13 12.20 -8.92
C ASP A 66 -14.21 12.32 -7.37
N ARG A 67 -15.23 13.02 -6.87
CA ARG A 67 -15.40 13.21 -5.41
C ARG A 67 -15.79 11.92 -4.70
N VAL A 68 -16.68 11.14 -5.32
CA VAL A 68 -17.14 9.88 -4.75
C VAL A 68 -15.96 8.91 -4.66
N PHE A 69 -15.15 8.78 -5.70
CA PHE A 69 -14.00 7.89 -5.71
C PHE A 69 -12.95 8.30 -4.68
N SER A 70 -12.66 9.59 -4.55
CA SER A 70 -11.74 10.09 -3.53
C SER A 70 -12.19 9.72 -2.11
N VAL A 71 -13.48 9.87 -1.80
CA VAL A 71 -14.05 9.52 -0.48
C VAL A 71 -14.04 8.00 -0.26
N PHE A 72 -14.44 7.23 -1.28
CA PHE A 72 -14.48 5.78 -1.24
C PHE A 72 -13.08 5.14 -1.23
N TYR A 73 -12.03 5.86 -1.60
CA TYR A 73 -10.65 5.42 -1.44
C TYR A 73 -10.05 5.83 -0.10
N MET A 74 -10.15 7.10 0.29
CA MET A 74 -9.51 7.60 1.52
C MET A 74 -10.13 7.05 2.81
N LEU A 75 -11.46 6.97 2.91
CA LEU A 75 -12.12 6.49 4.13
C LEU A 75 -11.76 5.03 4.43
N PRO A 76 -11.88 4.09 3.48
CA PRO A 76 -11.53 2.69 3.74
C PRO A 76 -10.03 2.49 3.93
N ASN A 77 -9.17 3.28 3.26
CA ASN A 77 -7.73 3.25 3.49
C ASN A 77 -7.39 3.61 4.94
N LEU A 78 -7.92 4.73 5.44
CA LEU A 78 -7.71 5.13 6.83
C LEU A 78 -8.27 4.11 7.82
N CYS A 79 -9.49 3.62 7.59
CA CYS A 79 -10.11 2.60 8.43
C CYS A 79 -9.28 1.30 8.45
N SER A 80 -8.81 0.86 7.28
CA SER A 80 -8.00 -0.34 7.11
C SER A 80 -6.66 -0.21 7.83
N LEU A 81 -6.00 0.94 7.71
CA LEU A 81 -4.76 1.23 8.43
C LEU A 81 -4.96 1.19 9.95
N LEU A 82 -6.02 1.82 10.46
CA LEU A 82 -6.36 1.79 11.89
C LEU A 82 -6.67 0.38 12.37
N LEU A 83 -7.40 -0.40 11.57
CA LEU A 83 -7.73 -1.79 11.85
C LEU A 83 -6.46 -2.65 11.90
N LEU A 84 -5.53 -2.42 10.97
CA LEU A 84 -4.26 -3.14 10.90
C LEU A 84 -3.43 -2.89 12.16
N VAL A 85 -3.30 -1.62 12.56
CA VAL A 85 -2.54 -1.22 13.75
C VAL A 85 -3.17 -1.79 15.03
N LYS A 86 -4.51 -1.77 15.15
CA LYS A 86 -5.19 -2.20 16.39
C LYS A 86 -5.44 -3.70 16.52
N LEU A 87 -5.88 -4.37 15.46
CA LEU A 87 -6.39 -5.74 15.53
C LEU A 87 -5.44 -6.74 14.88
N VAL A 88 -4.92 -6.39 13.71
CA VAL A 88 -4.22 -7.35 12.87
C VAL A 88 -2.78 -7.54 13.36
N ALA A 89 -2.13 -6.45 13.82
CA ALA A 89 -0.76 -6.42 14.33
C ALA A 89 -0.41 -7.57 15.29
N GLN A 90 -1.33 -7.96 16.17
CA GLN A 90 -1.05 -8.94 17.23
C GLN A 90 -1.40 -10.39 16.89
N HIS A 91 -2.20 -10.65 15.84
CA HIS A 91 -2.81 -11.97 15.62
C HIS A 91 -2.51 -12.63 14.26
N VAL A 92 -2.06 -11.90 13.25
CA VAL A 92 -1.92 -12.44 11.87
C VAL A 92 -0.47 -12.38 11.38
N LEU A 93 0.02 -13.40 10.69
CA LEU A 93 1.38 -13.39 10.11
C LEU A 93 1.52 -12.30 9.03
N PRO A 94 2.65 -11.56 8.97
CA PRO A 94 2.86 -10.47 8.00
C PRO A 94 2.69 -10.90 6.54
N TYR A 95 3.19 -12.09 6.19
CA TYR A 95 3.09 -12.67 4.85
C TYR A 95 1.63 -12.79 4.37
N THR A 96 0.74 -13.31 5.21
CA THR A 96 -0.67 -13.50 4.87
C THR A 96 -1.40 -12.17 4.68
N ARG A 97 -0.97 -11.10 5.39
CA ARG A 97 -1.55 -9.75 5.25
C ARG A 97 -1.21 -9.13 3.90
N VAL A 98 0.06 -9.21 3.51
CA VAL A 98 0.54 -8.69 2.22
C VAL A 98 -0.09 -9.46 1.06
N MET A 99 -0.08 -10.79 1.14
CA MET A 99 -0.66 -11.64 0.09
C MET A 99 -2.19 -11.46 -0.01
N GLY A 100 -2.88 -11.30 1.12
CA GLY A 100 -4.31 -10.97 1.16
C GLY A 100 -4.62 -9.61 0.53
N GLY A 101 -3.78 -8.59 0.80
CA GLY A 101 -3.91 -7.28 0.16
C GLY A 101 -3.71 -7.32 -1.36
N PHE A 102 -2.72 -8.07 -1.86
CA PHE A 102 -2.54 -8.26 -3.31
C PHE A 102 -3.69 -9.02 -3.97
N LEU A 103 -4.29 -10.00 -3.29
CA LEU A 103 -5.51 -10.66 -3.77
C LEU A 103 -6.68 -9.67 -3.86
N LEU A 104 -6.84 -8.79 -2.87
CA LEU A 104 -7.86 -7.73 -2.91
C LEU A 104 -7.60 -6.74 -4.04
N PHE A 105 -6.34 -6.39 -4.33
CA PHE A 105 -5.99 -5.56 -5.48
C PHE A 105 -6.39 -6.21 -6.81
N LEU A 106 -6.16 -7.51 -6.97
CA LEU A 106 -6.62 -8.25 -8.15
C LEU A 106 -8.15 -8.22 -8.27
N CYS A 107 -8.88 -8.43 -7.17
CA CYS A 107 -10.34 -8.33 -7.15
C CYS A 107 -10.83 -6.92 -7.51
N ALA A 108 -10.17 -5.88 -7.00
CA ALA A 108 -10.49 -4.48 -7.29
C ALA A 108 -10.24 -4.13 -8.76
N LEU A 109 -9.17 -4.63 -9.37
CA LEU A 109 -8.91 -4.45 -10.80
C LEU A 109 -9.90 -5.22 -11.68
N LEU A 110 -10.31 -6.42 -11.26
CA LEU A 110 -11.29 -7.23 -11.98
C LEU A 110 -12.72 -6.67 -11.89
N SER A 111 -13.06 -5.88 -10.88
CA SER A 111 -14.42 -5.34 -10.77
C SER A 111 -14.78 -4.41 -11.94
N VAL A 112 -13.81 -3.70 -12.51
CA VAL A 112 -14.01 -2.79 -13.65
C VAL A 112 -14.43 -3.54 -14.93
N PRO A 113 -13.66 -4.51 -15.46
CA PRO A 113 -14.07 -5.28 -16.63
C PRO A 113 -15.31 -6.13 -16.36
N VAL A 114 -15.50 -6.65 -15.14
CA VAL A 114 -16.72 -7.39 -14.77
C VAL A 114 -17.95 -6.48 -14.81
N ALA A 115 -17.86 -5.26 -14.29
CA ALA A 115 -18.96 -4.29 -14.36
C ALA A 115 -19.32 -3.97 -15.82
N HIS A 116 -18.32 -3.78 -16.68
CA HIS A 116 -18.54 -3.54 -18.11
C HIS A 116 -19.19 -4.75 -18.80
N ALA A 117 -18.67 -5.96 -18.58
CA ALA A 117 -19.20 -7.19 -19.19
C ALA A 117 -20.65 -7.49 -18.76
N LEU A 118 -21.00 -7.19 -17.50
CA LEU A 118 -22.36 -7.37 -16.98
C LEU A 118 -23.33 -6.32 -17.51
N GLU A 119 -22.86 -5.10 -17.77
CA GLU A 119 -23.63 -4.04 -18.44
C GLU A 119 -23.95 -4.43 -19.89
N GLU A 120 -22.95 -4.91 -20.64
CA GLU A 120 -23.12 -5.35 -22.03
C GLU A 120 -24.05 -6.56 -22.15
N SER A 121 -23.97 -7.49 -21.17
CA SER A 121 -24.84 -8.67 -21.12
C SER A 121 -26.29 -8.35 -20.73
N GLY A 122 -26.61 -7.10 -20.37
CA GLY A 122 -27.94 -6.68 -19.95
C GLY A 122 -28.39 -7.19 -18.57
N HIS A 123 -27.49 -7.82 -17.82
CA HIS A 123 -27.77 -8.32 -16.47
C HIS A 123 -27.76 -7.22 -15.41
N LEU A 124 -27.01 -6.13 -15.65
CA LEU A 124 -26.89 -5.01 -14.73
C LEU A 124 -27.43 -3.71 -15.35
N SER A 125 -28.17 -2.95 -14.53
CA SER A 125 -28.54 -1.57 -14.85
C SER A 125 -27.35 -0.64 -14.63
N LYS A 126 -27.29 0.48 -15.33
CA LYS A 126 -26.27 1.55 -15.18
C LYS A 126 -25.90 1.88 -13.71
N PRO A 127 -26.85 2.09 -12.77
CA PRO A 127 -26.51 2.29 -11.36
C PRO A 127 -25.86 1.08 -10.67
N GLY A 128 -26.17 -0.14 -11.12
CA GLY A 128 -25.56 -1.38 -10.62
C GLY A 128 -24.10 -1.51 -11.03
N SER A 129 -23.77 -1.17 -12.28
CA SER A 129 -22.39 -1.14 -12.77
C SER A 129 -21.56 -0.10 -12.03
N PHE A 130 -22.13 1.10 -11.81
CA PHE A 130 -21.50 2.13 -10.98
C PHE A 130 -21.26 1.67 -9.54
N ALA A 131 -22.22 0.97 -8.92
CA ALA A 131 -22.06 0.44 -7.56
C ALA A 131 -20.92 -0.61 -7.48
N LEU A 132 -20.76 -1.47 -8.50
CA LEU A 132 -19.66 -2.43 -8.56
C LEU A 132 -18.29 -1.74 -8.68
N ILE A 133 -18.21 -0.68 -9.47
CA ILE A 133 -16.95 0.08 -9.62
C ILE A 133 -16.61 0.81 -8.31
N CYS A 134 -17.59 1.43 -7.65
CA CYS A 134 -17.42 2.03 -6.31
C CYS A 134 -16.99 0.99 -5.27
N PHE A 135 -17.55 -0.22 -5.34
CA PHE A 135 -17.12 -1.33 -4.48
C PHE A 135 -15.66 -1.75 -4.77
N GLY A 136 -15.26 -1.80 -6.04
CA GLY A 136 -13.86 -2.01 -6.44
C GLY A 136 -12.92 -0.94 -5.88
N CYS A 137 -13.31 0.32 -5.95
CA CYS A 137 -12.54 1.44 -5.39
C CYS A 137 -12.42 1.34 -3.86
N LEU A 138 -13.50 0.94 -3.18
CA LEU A 138 -13.48 0.66 -1.74
C LEU A 138 -12.53 -0.48 -1.39
N LEU A 139 -12.58 -1.59 -2.13
CA LEU A 139 -11.65 -2.70 -1.95
C LEU A 139 -10.21 -2.28 -2.19
N ASN A 140 -9.98 -1.43 -3.19
CA ASN A 140 -8.65 -0.86 -3.48
C ASN A 140 -8.12 -0.05 -2.29
N GLY A 141 -8.95 0.81 -1.69
CA GLY A 141 -8.58 1.57 -0.48
C GLY A 141 -8.27 0.68 0.71
N VAL A 142 -9.08 -0.37 0.94
CA VAL A 142 -8.82 -1.33 2.02
C VAL A 142 -7.51 -2.07 1.79
N ALA A 143 -7.30 -2.57 0.57
CA ALA A 143 -6.08 -3.29 0.18
C ALA A 143 -4.84 -2.43 0.35
N ASP A 144 -4.89 -1.17 -0.08
CA ASP A 144 -3.79 -0.21 0.03
C ASP A 144 -3.39 0.03 1.49
N GLY A 145 -4.36 0.28 2.38
CA GLY A 145 -4.09 0.44 3.80
C GLY A 145 -3.49 -0.81 4.45
N MET A 146 -3.90 -2.00 4.00
CA MET A 146 -3.34 -3.26 4.49
C MET A 146 -1.90 -3.49 4.01
N VAL A 147 -1.66 -3.26 2.71
CA VAL A 147 -0.36 -3.51 2.07
C VAL A 147 0.66 -2.47 2.50
N GLN A 148 0.34 -1.17 2.42
CA GLN A 148 1.25 -0.12 2.90
C GLN A 148 1.58 -0.30 4.38
N GLY A 149 0.56 -0.46 5.23
CA GLY A 149 0.77 -0.62 6.67
C GLY A 149 1.65 -1.83 7.01
N SER A 150 1.48 -2.95 6.30
CA SER A 150 2.30 -4.15 6.49
C SER A 150 3.73 -3.96 5.93
N LEU A 151 3.86 -3.39 4.73
CA LEU A 151 5.16 -3.20 4.08
C LEU A 151 6.05 -2.22 4.82
N PHE A 152 5.52 -1.08 5.24
CA PHE A 152 6.26 -0.11 6.04
C PHE A 152 6.60 -0.68 7.43
N GLY A 153 5.74 -1.52 8.01
CA GLY A 153 6.00 -2.21 9.27
C GLY A 153 7.14 -3.24 9.20
N GLU A 154 7.22 -4.00 8.11
CA GLU A 154 8.32 -4.95 7.86
C GLU A 154 9.61 -4.23 7.45
N ALA A 155 9.52 -3.23 6.56
CA ALA A 155 10.67 -2.43 6.12
C ALA A 155 11.33 -1.66 7.28
N ALA A 156 10.57 -1.28 8.31
CA ALA A 156 11.11 -0.63 9.52
C ALA A 156 12.05 -1.55 10.34
N GLN A 157 11.95 -2.87 10.19
CA GLN A 157 12.84 -3.85 10.83
C GLN A 157 14.10 -4.13 10.01
N LEU A 158 14.12 -3.71 8.73
CA LEU A 158 15.21 -3.91 7.79
C LEU A 158 16.13 -2.67 7.69
N PRO A 159 17.33 -2.80 7.09
CA PRO A 159 18.22 -1.66 6.89
C PRO A 159 17.57 -0.57 6.03
N VAL A 160 17.97 0.68 6.28
CA VAL A 160 17.40 1.89 5.65
C VAL A 160 17.34 1.81 4.12
N ALA A 161 18.28 1.11 3.48
CA ALA A 161 18.29 0.90 2.04
C ALA A 161 17.01 0.22 1.50
N VAL A 162 16.40 -0.72 2.24
CA VAL A 162 15.17 -1.41 1.79
C VAL A 162 13.99 -0.44 1.78
N MET A 163 13.91 0.42 2.79
CA MET A 163 12.90 1.48 2.86
C MET A 163 13.09 2.49 1.72
N GLN A 164 14.34 2.81 1.35
CA GLN A 164 14.62 3.71 0.24
C GLN A 164 14.13 3.14 -1.09
N GLU A 165 14.39 1.87 -1.39
CA GLU A 165 13.90 1.24 -2.63
C GLU A 165 12.36 1.24 -2.72
N LEU A 166 11.67 0.98 -1.60
CA LEU A 166 10.21 1.06 -1.55
C LEU A 166 9.71 2.49 -1.81
N CYS A 167 10.34 3.49 -1.22
CA CYS A 167 10.00 4.89 -1.47
C CYS A 167 10.32 5.34 -2.90
N GLN A 168 11.43 4.89 -3.48
CA GLN A 168 11.81 5.18 -4.87
C GLN A 168 10.80 4.59 -5.86
N ALA A 169 10.26 3.39 -5.57
CA ALA A 169 9.20 2.80 -6.39
C ALA A 169 7.86 3.54 -6.30
N ALA A 170 7.66 4.36 -5.26
CA ALA A 170 6.42 5.08 -4.98
C ALA A 170 6.42 6.56 -5.41
N THR A 171 7.58 7.10 -5.82
CA THR A 171 7.76 8.46 -6.36
C THR A 171 7.71 8.48 -7.87
#